data_AF-A0A8S9C4M1-F1
#
_entry.id   AF-A0A8S9C4M1-F1
#
_cell.length_a   1.000
_cell.length_b   1.000
_cell.length_c   1.000
_cell.angle_alpha   90.00
_cell.angle_beta   90.00
_cell.angle_gamma   90.00
#
_symmetry.space_group_name_H-M   'P 1'
#
loop_
_entity.id
_entity.type
_entity.pdbx_description
1 polymer ?
#
loop_
_entity_poly.entity_id
_entity_poly.type
_entity_poly.pdbx_seq_one_letter_code
_entity_poly.pdbx_strand_id
1 'polypeptide(L)'
;MGEKGGGGADSGDGEALGLRGGVEVSNRTCRRVKATKASTTGQGRATRYRVQAKLSNPIEVMGDRIFVCCIALTGHQTPVPAFWFPVGTAHPGRHAAVLALVQYSVRKMKRKGASWVQESESRLFVWKGSRPARRRYETLILALRAGAGTIVSLTGRIVWYLNLRQIPYTQCIQPPTLPRPDLKSLGTSYRRIPLLSIGSSIYLDTRLILHVLSTLFPPSPSHPPLSSPQTQGLEKLFQIWSVDSGFKSAAALLPASLPLLKDEKFRKDREDFTGTKWSEGGVERGRREAVVEMRNAFEMLERDFLGDGRVWIAGEDEGPTLMDIEAVWLVHWLVGLPGALPAEVFSKTEFPMVFAWVERFDKATREAAKKLGKPKTVKGAEAREIMKKGGWMEEMEWVVQERDPSGLRKGMVVEVWPTDSGFNHKDRGVLVGLDWKEVVIESRMEDGNPVRIHAPRHGFRIREAKDGGAKL
;
A
#
# COMPACT_ATOMS: atom_id res chain seq x y z
N MET A 1 -6.58 -67.53 20.76
CA MET A 1 -7.91 -68.17 20.72
C MET A 1 -8.84 -67.13 20.12
N GLY A 2 -9.14 -67.18 18.82
CA GLY A 2 -10.24 -67.98 18.25
C GLY A 2 -11.57 -67.26 18.59
N GLU A 3 -12.46 -66.86 17.69
CA GLU A 3 -12.80 -67.35 16.34
C GLU A 3 -13.65 -66.30 15.57
N LYS A 4 -13.63 -66.46 14.23
CA LYS A 4 -14.72 -66.42 13.22
C LYS A 4 -16.00 -65.62 13.56
N GLY A 5 -16.56 -64.80 12.68
CA GLY A 5 -16.78 -64.98 11.25
C GLY A 5 -18.29 -65.10 10.99
N GLY A 6 -18.84 -64.30 10.08
CA GLY A 6 -20.25 -64.41 9.69
C GLY A 6 -20.76 -63.18 8.94
N GLY A 7 -20.73 -63.24 7.61
CA GLY A 7 -21.43 -62.29 6.76
C GLY A 7 -22.93 -62.56 6.71
N GLY A 8 -23.69 -61.52 6.42
CA GLY A 8 -25.12 -61.57 6.13
C GLY A 8 -25.59 -60.17 5.75
N ALA A 9 -25.83 -59.96 4.47
CA ALA A 9 -26.44 -58.75 3.93
C ALA A 9 -27.95 -58.77 4.19
N ASP A 10 -28.51 -57.66 4.66
CA ASP A 10 -29.82 -57.20 4.18
C ASP A 10 -30.02 -55.70 4.40
N SER A 11 -30.84 -55.17 3.50
CA SER A 11 -31.31 -53.83 3.14
C SER A 11 -31.83 -52.88 4.23
N GLY A 12 -31.86 -51.58 3.89
CA GLY A 12 -32.83 -50.62 4.46
C GLY A 12 -32.29 -49.25 4.90
N ASP A 13 -32.39 -48.27 3.99
CA ASP A 13 -32.74 -46.86 4.20
C ASP A 13 -31.99 -46.00 5.24
N GLY A 14 -31.16 -45.09 4.72
CA GLY A 14 -30.47 -44.04 5.48
C GLY A 14 -31.34 -42.83 5.77
N GLU A 15 -31.55 -42.55 7.06
CA GLU A 15 -32.16 -41.34 7.60
C GLU A 15 -31.12 -40.20 7.72
N ALA A 16 -31.44 -39.04 7.15
CA ALA A 16 -30.60 -37.84 7.16
C ALA A 16 -30.82 -37.01 8.43
N LEU A 17 -29.78 -36.89 9.26
CA LEU A 17 -29.71 -35.99 10.41
C LEU A 17 -29.60 -34.52 9.98
N GLY A 18 -30.56 -33.72 10.43
CA GLY A 18 -30.63 -32.28 10.19
C GLY A 18 -29.63 -31.47 11.03
N LEU A 19 -29.12 -30.38 10.45
CA LEU A 19 -28.41 -29.33 11.16
C LEU A 19 -29.22 -28.03 11.07
N ARG A 20 -29.74 -27.58 12.22
CA ARG A 20 -30.30 -26.24 12.42
C ARG A 20 -29.14 -25.25 12.66
N GLY A 21 -29.14 -24.14 11.94
CA GLY A 21 -28.28 -22.98 12.22
C GLY A 21 -28.88 -21.74 11.55
N GLY A 22 -29.47 -20.84 12.34
CA GLY A 22 -30.07 -19.60 11.87
C GLY A 22 -29.01 -18.58 11.45
N VAL A 23 -29.23 -17.90 10.33
CA VAL A 23 -28.43 -16.76 9.87
C VAL A 23 -29.27 -15.49 10.05
N GLU A 24 -28.74 -14.55 10.82
CA GLU A 24 -29.32 -13.23 11.04
C GLU A 24 -29.11 -12.36 9.77
N VAL A 25 -30.19 -11.97 9.09
CA VAL A 25 -30.13 -11.21 7.83
C VAL A 25 -30.21 -9.71 8.13
N SER A 26 -29.09 -9.01 7.94
CA SER A 26 -29.04 -7.54 8.00
C SER A 26 -29.70 -6.92 6.75
N ASN A 27 -30.84 -6.22 6.94
CA ASN A 27 -31.53 -5.47 5.88
C ASN A 27 -30.77 -4.17 5.53
N ARG A 28 -29.96 -4.18 4.45
CA ARG A 28 -29.43 -2.96 3.82
C ARG A 28 -30.10 -2.76 2.45
N THR A 29 -31.05 -1.83 2.37
CA THR A 29 -31.77 -1.45 1.14
C THR A 29 -30.85 -0.80 0.10
N CYS A 30 -30.84 -1.34 -1.13
CA CYS A 30 -30.22 -0.72 -2.30
C CYS A 30 -31.11 0.42 -2.83
N ARG A 31 -30.59 1.65 -2.94
CA ARG A 31 -31.36 2.82 -3.42
C ARG A 31 -30.98 3.19 -4.86
N ARG A 32 -32.00 3.13 -5.73
CA ARG A 32 -32.14 3.63 -7.14
C ARG A 32 -31.84 2.65 -8.27
N VAL A 33 -32.93 2.17 -8.90
CA VAL A 33 -32.98 1.69 -10.28
C VAL A 33 -33.71 2.76 -11.12
N LYS A 34 -33.11 3.28 -12.19
CA LYS A 34 -33.81 4.12 -13.19
C LYS A 34 -34.16 3.25 -14.40
N ALA A 35 -35.45 3.18 -14.73
CA ALA A 35 -35.93 2.55 -15.97
C ALA A 35 -36.34 3.65 -16.97
N THR A 36 -35.78 3.64 -18.17
CA THR A 36 -36.18 4.53 -19.27
C THR A 36 -36.95 3.76 -20.33
N LYS A 37 -38.05 4.35 -20.80
CA LYS A 37 -38.96 3.76 -21.78
C LYS A 37 -38.31 3.83 -23.17
N ALA A 38 -38.03 2.67 -23.79
CA ALA A 38 -37.62 2.63 -25.20
C ALA A 38 -38.87 2.69 -26.10
N SER A 39 -38.74 3.33 -27.25
CA SER A 39 -39.83 3.76 -28.15
C SER A 39 -40.78 2.64 -28.58
N THR A 40 -42.03 3.03 -28.81
CA THR A 40 -43.13 2.20 -29.34
C THR A 40 -43.10 2.20 -30.86
N THR A 41 -42.87 1.04 -31.48
CA THR A 41 -43.30 0.76 -32.86
C THR A 41 -44.50 -0.19 -32.83
N GLY A 42 -45.47 0.10 -33.70
CA GLY A 42 -46.85 -0.37 -33.60
C GLY A 42 -47.07 -1.85 -33.92
N GLN A 43 -48.26 -2.29 -33.47
CA GLN A 43 -48.93 -3.58 -33.66
C GLN A 43 -48.33 -4.80 -32.94
N GLY A 44 -48.92 -5.12 -31.78
CA GLY A 44 -48.68 -6.34 -31.00
C GLY A 44 -47.97 -6.05 -29.66
N ARG A 45 -48.74 -5.99 -28.56
CA ARG A 45 -48.29 -5.59 -27.21
C ARG A 45 -47.06 -6.38 -26.71
N ALA A 46 -45.90 -5.71 -26.70
CA ALA A 46 -44.81 -5.99 -25.76
C ALA A 46 -43.99 -4.71 -25.52
N THR A 47 -44.17 -4.07 -24.36
CA THR A 47 -43.34 -2.93 -23.94
C THR A 47 -41.98 -3.44 -23.47
N ARG A 48 -40.90 -3.14 -24.21
CA ARG A 48 -39.53 -3.43 -23.76
C ARG A 48 -39.03 -2.31 -22.85
N TYR A 49 -38.65 -2.67 -21.62
CA TYR A 49 -37.92 -1.79 -20.72
C TYR A 49 -36.42 -2.10 -20.85
N ARG A 50 -35.58 -1.08 -21.05
CA ARG A 50 -34.13 -1.21 -20.92
C ARG A 50 -33.76 -0.80 -19.50
N VAL A 51 -33.30 -1.75 -18.69
CA VAL A 51 -32.83 -1.49 -17.33
C VAL A 51 -31.31 -1.55 -17.33
N GLN A 52 -30.65 -0.45 -16.99
CA GLN A 52 -29.23 -0.43 -16.64
C GLN A 52 -29.14 -0.50 -15.11
N ALA A 53 -28.73 -1.65 -14.57
CA ALA A 53 -28.37 -1.78 -13.16
C ALA A 53 -26.85 -1.68 -13.04
N LYS A 54 -26.34 -0.66 -12.33
CA LYS A 54 -24.95 -0.59 -11.89
C LYS A 54 -24.88 -1.27 -10.52
N LEU A 55 -24.41 -2.51 -10.46
CA LEU A 55 -24.11 -3.18 -9.19
C LEU A 55 -22.68 -2.82 -8.77
N SER A 56 -22.56 -2.00 -7.73
CA SER A 56 -21.29 -1.80 -7.03
C SER A 56 -21.07 -3.02 -6.11
N ASN A 57 -20.31 -4.01 -6.56
CA ASN A 57 -19.91 -5.24 -5.86
C ASN A 57 -21.03 -6.26 -5.59
N PRO A 58 -21.32 -7.18 -6.53
CA PRO A 58 -22.30 -8.26 -6.33
C PRO A 58 -21.75 -9.48 -5.56
N ILE A 59 -20.48 -9.45 -5.12
CA ILE A 59 -19.78 -10.57 -4.48
C ILE A 59 -19.24 -10.12 -3.13
N GLU A 60 -19.55 -10.87 -2.08
CA GLU A 60 -19.04 -10.64 -0.71
C GLU A 60 -18.45 -11.94 -0.17
N VAL A 61 -17.28 -11.86 0.47
CA VAL A 61 -16.59 -13.03 1.06
C VAL A 61 -16.71 -12.92 2.57
N MET A 62 -17.34 -13.91 3.20
CA MET A 62 -17.48 -13.99 4.65
C MET A 62 -16.87 -15.32 5.12
N GLY A 63 -15.75 -15.23 5.83
CA GLY A 63 -14.97 -16.41 6.22
C GLY A 63 -14.43 -17.16 5.01
N ASP A 64 -14.69 -18.46 4.94
CA ASP A 64 -14.32 -19.35 3.83
C ASP A 64 -15.43 -19.46 2.76
N ARG A 65 -16.51 -18.66 2.82
CA ARG A 65 -17.63 -18.77 1.87
C ARG A 65 -17.81 -17.52 1.02
N ILE A 66 -18.13 -17.73 -0.26
CA ILE A 66 -18.42 -16.67 -1.22
C ILE A 66 -19.94 -16.53 -1.37
N PHE A 67 -20.44 -15.32 -1.18
CA PHE A 67 -21.84 -14.97 -1.33
C PHE A 67 -22.04 -14.07 -2.55
N VAL A 68 -23.09 -14.34 -3.34
CA VAL A 68 -23.49 -13.50 -4.46
C VAL A 68 -24.87 -12.92 -4.20
N CYS A 69 -25.00 -11.60 -4.41
CA CYS A 69 -26.26 -10.88 -4.26
C CYS A 69 -27.08 -10.99 -5.55
N CYS A 70 -28.25 -11.63 -5.47
CA CYS A 70 -29.22 -11.74 -6.57
C CYS A 70 -30.46 -10.90 -6.26
N ILE A 71 -30.82 -9.98 -7.15
CA ILE A 71 -32.09 -9.23 -7.08
C ILE A 71 -33.11 -9.94 -7.97
N ALA A 72 -34.25 -10.34 -7.39
CA ALA A 72 -35.39 -10.83 -8.17
C ALA A 72 -36.21 -9.67 -8.71
N LEU A 73 -36.32 -9.57 -10.04
CA LEU A 73 -37.16 -8.57 -10.70
C LEU A 73 -38.52 -9.21 -11.01
N THR A 74 -39.50 -9.02 -10.13
CA THR A 74 -40.92 -9.22 -10.46
C THR A 74 -41.51 -7.88 -10.90
N GLY A 75 -42.29 -7.86 -11.97
CA GLY A 75 -42.80 -6.66 -12.65
C GLY A 75 -43.79 -5.77 -11.88
N HIS A 76 -43.74 -5.72 -10.54
CA HIS A 76 -44.58 -4.85 -9.72
C HIS A 76 -43.75 -3.97 -8.77
N GLN A 77 -44.23 -2.74 -8.57
CA GLN A 77 -43.56 -1.59 -7.95
C GLN A 77 -43.42 -1.69 -6.42
N THR A 78 -42.91 -2.80 -5.89
CA THR A 78 -42.58 -2.94 -4.47
C THR A 78 -41.11 -3.33 -4.29
N PRO A 79 -40.41 -2.82 -3.25
CA PRO A 79 -39.01 -3.17 -3.01
C PRO A 79 -38.90 -4.67 -2.70
N VAL A 80 -38.18 -5.39 -3.56
CA VAL A 80 -37.88 -6.81 -3.36
C VAL A 80 -36.61 -6.93 -2.50
N PRO A 81 -36.58 -7.77 -1.45
CA PRO A 81 -35.36 -8.00 -0.68
C PRO A 81 -34.27 -8.63 -1.54
N ALA A 82 -33.02 -8.20 -1.31
CA ALA A 82 -31.85 -8.83 -1.90
C ALA A 82 -31.57 -10.15 -1.16
N PHE A 83 -31.44 -11.24 -1.91
CA PHE A 83 -31.11 -12.55 -1.34
C PHE A 83 -29.65 -12.89 -1.63
N TRP A 84 -28.93 -13.29 -0.59
CA TRP A 84 -27.56 -13.76 -0.67
C TRP A 84 -27.53 -15.28 -0.75
N PHE A 85 -26.90 -15.82 -1.80
CA PHE A 85 -26.75 -17.26 -1.98
C PHE A 85 -25.28 -17.66 -1.77
N PRO A 86 -24.99 -18.76 -1.04
CA PRO A 86 -23.65 -19.32 -0.98
C PRO A 86 -23.32 -19.99 -2.31
N VAL A 87 -22.19 -19.63 -2.93
CA VAL A 87 -21.82 -20.11 -4.28
C VAL A 87 -20.52 -20.93 -4.30
N GLY A 88 -19.88 -21.11 -3.14
CA GLY A 88 -18.72 -21.98 -2.98
C GLY A 88 -17.89 -21.67 -1.74
N THR A 89 -16.89 -22.52 -1.49
CA THR A 89 -15.87 -22.36 -0.46
C THR A 89 -14.56 -21.84 -1.06
N ALA A 90 -13.94 -20.84 -0.44
CA ALA A 90 -12.63 -20.32 -0.80
C ALA A 90 -11.55 -21.17 -0.13
N HIS A 91 -10.84 -21.99 -0.91
CA HIS A 91 -9.68 -22.74 -0.39
C HIS A 91 -8.41 -21.87 -0.38
N PRO A 92 -7.61 -21.92 0.71
CA PRO A 92 -6.30 -21.26 0.73
C PRO A 92 -5.38 -21.94 -0.29
N GLY A 93 -4.85 -21.19 -1.26
CA GLY A 93 -3.78 -21.66 -2.15
C GLY A 93 -4.19 -22.11 -3.56
N ARG A 94 -5.46 -22.01 -3.96
CA ARG A 94 -5.87 -22.16 -5.38
C ARG A 94 -6.56 -20.89 -5.85
N HIS A 95 -5.90 -20.14 -6.75
CA HIS A 95 -6.52 -19.06 -7.51
C HIS A 95 -7.59 -19.64 -8.45
N ALA A 96 -8.78 -19.92 -7.93
CA ALA A 96 -9.92 -20.31 -8.73
C ALA A 96 -10.52 -19.04 -9.36
N ALA A 97 -10.53 -18.97 -10.68
CA ALA A 97 -11.48 -18.13 -11.39
C ALA A 97 -12.88 -18.61 -10.97
N VAL A 98 -13.59 -17.83 -10.17
CA VAL A 98 -14.96 -18.15 -9.76
C VAL A 98 -15.86 -17.97 -10.98
N LEU A 99 -16.18 -19.08 -11.65
CA LEU A 99 -17.25 -19.14 -12.64
C LEU A 99 -18.58 -19.16 -11.89
N ALA A 100 -19.12 -17.98 -11.58
CA ALA A 100 -20.49 -17.89 -11.07
C ALA A 100 -21.47 -18.22 -12.21
N LEU A 101 -22.08 -19.40 -12.14
CA LEU A 101 -23.20 -19.80 -13.00
C LEU A 101 -24.48 -19.17 -12.45
N VAL A 102 -24.86 -18.01 -12.95
CA VAL A 102 -26.19 -17.45 -12.67
C VAL A 102 -27.16 -18.00 -13.72
N GLN A 103 -27.87 -19.07 -13.35
CA GLN A 103 -28.96 -19.59 -14.16
C GLN A 103 -30.24 -18.85 -13.77
N TYR A 104 -30.67 -17.88 -14.57
CA TYR A 104 -31.99 -17.26 -14.39
C TYR A 104 -32.99 -17.92 -15.34
N SER A 105 -34.05 -18.49 -14.79
CA SER A 105 -35.20 -18.95 -15.58
C SER A 105 -36.17 -17.78 -15.73
N VAL A 106 -36.31 -17.24 -16.94
CA VAL A 106 -37.35 -16.23 -17.21
C VAL A 106 -38.66 -16.99 -17.42
N ARG A 107 -39.55 -16.94 -16.43
CA ARG A 107 -40.87 -17.57 -16.52
C ARG A 107 -41.77 -16.73 -17.43
N LYS A 108 -42.06 -17.24 -18.62
CA LYS A 108 -43.07 -16.63 -19.50
C LYS A 108 -44.35 -17.46 -19.40
N MET A 109 -45.40 -16.86 -18.84
CA MET A 109 -46.73 -17.45 -18.83
C MET A 109 -47.40 -17.13 -20.17
N LYS A 110 -47.71 -18.16 -20.96
CA LYS A 110 -48.53 -18.03 -22.17
C LYS A 110 -49.90 -18.62 -21.90
N ARG A 111 -50.94 -17.84 -22.21
CA ARG A 111 -52.33 -18.29 -22.13
C ARG A 111 -52.64 -19.13 -23.36
N LYS A 112 -52.97 -20.41 -23.18
CA LYS A 112 -53.51 -21.28 -24.23
C LYS A 112 -54.96 -21.62 -23.84
N GLY A 113 -55.91 -20.86 -24.37
CA GLY A 113 -57.32 -21.00 -24.02
C GLY A 113 -57.63 -20.59 -22.57
N ALA A 114 -58.31 -21.46 -21.82
CA ALA A 114 -58.72 -21.23 -20.43
C ALA A 114 -57.66 -21.63 -19.39
N SER A 115 -56.51 -22.20 -19.80
CA SER A 115 -55.43 -22.60 -18.90
C SER A 115 -54.11 -21.88 -19.22
N TRP A 116 -53.27 -21.76 -18.18
CA TRP A 116 -51.93 -21.18 -18.26
C TRP A 116 -50.91 -22.30 -18.37
N VAL A 117 -50.03 -22.24 -19.37
CA VAL A 117 -48.94 -23.22 -19.56
C VAL A 117 -47.60 -22.53 -19.32
N GLN A 118 -46.74 -23.20 -18.55
CA GLN A 118 -45.43 -22.72 -18.13
C GLN A 118 -44.36 -23.13 -19.14
N GLU A 119 -43.66 -22.16 -19.74
CA GLU A 119 -42.43 -22.37 -20.51
C GLU A 119 -41.25 -21.77 -19.74
N SER A 120 -40.19 -22.56 -19.55
CA SER A 120 -38.93 -22.11 -18.97
C SER A 120 -37.84 -22.02 -20.05
N GLU A 121 -37.33 -20.81 -20.30
CA GLU A 121 -36.06 -20.63 -21.02
C GLU A 121 -34.94 -20.42 -20.00
N SER A 122 -33.87 -21.20 -20.13
CA SER A 122 -32.63 -21.06 -19.37
C SER A 122 -31.59 -20.33 -20.22
N ARG A 123 -31.07 -19.19 -19.75
CA ARG A 123 -29.93 -18.52 -20.40
C ARG A 123 -28.70 -18.56 -19.51
N LEU A 124 -27.59 -19.01 -20.09
CA LEU A 124 -26.28 -19.14 -19.45
C LEU A 124 -25.52 -17.81 -19.57
N PHE A 125 -25.20 -17.16 -18.44
CA PHE A 125 -24.25 -16.04 -18.43
C PHE A 125 -22.94 -16.50 -17.80
N VAL A 126 -21.89 -16.54 -18.61
CA VAL A 126 -20.53 -16.85 -18.15
C VAL A 126 -19.84 -15.51 -17.86
N TRP A 127 -19.68 -15.17 -16.59
CA TRP A 127 -18.76 -14.10 -16.21
C TRP A 127 -17.33 -14.62 -16.30
N LYS A 128 -16.63 -14.33 -17.40
CA LYS A 128 -15.18 -14.44 -17.44
C LYS A 128 -14.64 -13.25 -16.66
N GLY A 129 -14.31 -13.47 -15.39
CA GLY A 129 -13.45 -12.54 -14.67
C GLY A 129 -12.23 -12.25 -15.54
N SER A 130 -12.03 -10.98 -15.87
CA SER A 130 -10.82 -10.51 -16.54
C SER A 130 -9.64 -10.97 -15.68
N ARG A 131 -8.87 -11.92 -16.21
CA ARG A 131 -7.53 -12.20 -15.67
C ARG A 131 -6.82 -10.84 -15.66
N PRO A 132 -6.23 -10.39 -14.54
CA PRO A 132 -5.37 -9.22 -14.61
C PRO A 132 -4.32 -9.56 -15.64
N ALA A 133 -4.26 -8.74 -16.68
CA ALA A 133 -3.20 -8.88 -17.66
C ALA A 133 -1.93 -8.66 -16.85
N ARG A 134 -1.14 -9.72 -16.64
CA ARG A 134 0.22 -9.62 -16.12
C ARG A 134 1.03 -8.79 -17.13
N ARG A 135 0.84 -7.47 -17.18
CA ARG A 135 1.90 -6.57 -17.59
C ARG A 135 2.98 -6.79 -16.57
N ARG A 136 4.09 -7.34 -17.02
CA ARG A 136 5.21 -7.65 -16.17
C ARG A 136 5.67 -6.31 -15.56
N TYR A 137 5.57 -6.19 -14.24
CA TYR A 137 6.01 -5.04 -13.45
C TYR A 137 7.55 -5.01 -13.36
N GLU A 138 8.22 -5.13 -14.51
CA GLU A 138 9.64 -5.45 -14.62
C GLU A 138 10.57 -4.28 -14.31
N THR A 139 10.06 -3.05 -14.13
CA THR A 139 10.95 -1.91 -13.89
C THR A 139 10.47 -0.98 -12.79
N LEU A 140 10.94 -1.27 -11.59
CA LEU A 140 10.95 -0.37 -10.44
C LEU A 140 12.15 0.56 -10.55
N ILE A 141 11.94 1.87 -10.49
CA ILE A 141 13.03 2.83 -10.35
C ILE A 141 13.01 3.39 -8.94
N LEU A 142 14.07 3.14 -8.20
CA LEU A 142 14.28 3.74 -6.90
C LEU A 142 15.24 4.91 -7.04
N ALA A 143 14.75 6.14 -6.83
CA ALA A 143 15.62 7.30 -6.74
C ALA A 143 16.24 7.32 -5.35
N LEU A 144 17.56 7.15 -5.29
CA LEU A 144 18.33 6.91 -4.08
C LEU A 144 19.34 8.03 -3.86
N ARG A 145 19.77 8.23 -2.62
CA ARG A 145 20.89 9.13 -2.32
C ARG A 145 22.22 8.51 -2.75
N ALA A 146 23.15 9.32 -3.28
CA ALA A 146 24.56 8.95 -3.41
C ALA A 146 25.26 8.88 -2.04
N GLY A 147 26.02 7.80 -1.79
CA GLY A 147 27.01 7.75 -0.73
C GLY A 147 27.30 6.35 -0.22
N ALA A 148 28.34 5.71 -0.75
CA ALA A 148 29.04 4.64 -0.05
C ALA A 148 29.84 5.28 1.09
N GLY A 149 29.63 4.84 2.32
CA GLY A 149 30.26 5.39 3.52
C GLY A 149 29.30 6.27 4.32
N THR A 150 28.49 5.60 5.15
CA THR A 150 27.84 6.17 6.34
C THR A 150 27.00 7.44 6.14
N ILE A 151 25.72 7.25 5.82
CA ILE A 151 24.53 7.90 6.42
C ILE A 151 23.34 7.17 5.80
N VAL A 152 22.83 6.14 6.50
CA VAL A 152 21.62 5.43 6.09
C VAL A 152 20.43 6.30 6.47
N SER A 153 20.20 7.34 5.67
CA SER A 153 18.95 8.09 5.60
C SER A 153 17.87 7.16 5.05
N LEU A 154 16.63 7.19 5.57
CA LEU A 154 15.34 6.64 5.08
C LEU A 154 15.34 5.68 3.86
N THR A 155 16.06 5.99 2.80
CA THR A 155 16.52 5.10 1.72
C THR A 155 16.86 3.68 2.16
N GLY A 156 17.61 3.49 3.26
CA GLY A 156 18.01 2.16 3.74
C GLY A 156 16.83 1.22 3.93
N ARG A 157 15.73 1.73 4.49
CA ARG A 157 14.50 0.96 4.73
C ARG A 157 13.96 0.32 3.46
N ILE A 158 13.92 1.08 2.38
CA ILE A 158 13.40 0.59 1.09
C ILE A 158 14.37 -0.41 0.46
N VAL A 159 15.68 -0.13 0.51
CA VAL A 159 16.69 -1.04 -0.03
C VAL A 159 16.70 -2.38 0.72
N TRP A 160 16.64 -2.35 2.06
CA TRP A 160 16.56 -3.56 2.87
C TRP A 160 15.28 -4.35 2.58
N TYR A 161 14.14 -3.66 2.50
CA TYR A 161 12.88 -4.29 2.14
C TYR A 161 12.96 -4.96 0.76
N LEU A 162 13.43 -4.27 -0.28
CA LEU A 162 13.58 -4.84 -1.62
C LEU A 162 14.52 -6.05 -1.64
N ASN A 163 15.65 -5.99 -0.93
CA ASN A 163 16.61 -7.08 -0.86
C ASN A 163 16.03 -8.31 -0.14
N LEU A 164 15.42 -8.12 1.03
CA LEU A 164 14.82 -9.20 1.83
C LEU A 164 13.62 -9.83 1.12
N ARG A 165 12.79 -9.02 0.44
CA ARG A 165 11.70 -9.47 -0.43
C ARG A 165 12.16 -10.02 -1.80
N GLN A 166 13.46 -9.97 -2.11
CA GLN A 166 14.02 -10.37 -3.41
C GLN A 166 13.32 -9.68 -4.61
N ILE A 167 13.04 -8.38 -4.48
CA ILE A 167 12.40 -7.58 -5.52
C ILE A 167 13.49 -6.85 -6.32
N PRO A 168 13.68 -7.16 -7.62
CA PRO A 168 14.69 -6.51 -8.44
C PRO A 168 14.31 -5.05 -8.72
N TYR A 169 15.30 -4.15 -8.74
CA TYR A 169 15.08 -2.74 -8.99
C TYR A 169 16.23 -2.10 -9.78
N THR A 170 15.91 -0.99 -10.44
CA THR A 170 16.87 -0.06 -11.01
C THR A 170 17.01 1.13 -10.07
N GLN A 171 18.20 1.69 -9.93
CA GLN A 171 18.45 2.85 -9.10
C GLN A 171 18.90 4.07 -9.89
N CYS A 172 18.40 5.23 -9.49
CA CYS A 172 18.88 6.53 -9.99
C CYS A 172 19.45 7.32 -8.81
N ILE A 173 20.75 7.60 -8.87
CA ILE A 173 21.48 8.18 -7.74
C ILE A 173 21.37 9.71 -7.77
N GLN A 174 20.96 10.29 -6.64
CA GLN A 174 20.68 11.71 -6.44
C GLN A 174 21.66 12.36 -5.46
N PRO A 175 22.01 13.65 -5.66
CA PRO A 175 22.88 14.37 -4.75
C PRO A 175 22.23 14.59 -3.37
N PRO A 176 23.04 14.70 -2.29
CA PRO A 176 22.55 14.85 -0.92
C PRO A 176 21.90 16.21 -0.60
N THR A 177 22.10 17.20 -1.47
CA THR A 177 21.58 18.58 -1.40
C THR A 177 20.93 18.97 -2.73
N LEU A 178 20.16 20.07 -2.74
CA LEU A 178 19.64 20.67 -3.97
C LEU A 178 20.76 21.42 -4.74
N PRO A 179 20.61 21.60 -6.07
CA PRO A 179 19.50 21.15 -6.93
C PRO A 179 19.56 19.67 -7.30
N ARG A 180 18.39 19.08 -7.60
CA ARG A 180 18.23 17.72 -8.14
C ARG A 180 17.53 17.77 -9.50
N PRO A 181 18.28 18.04 -10.59
CA PRO A 181 17.69 18.23 -11.92
C PRO A 181 16.96 16.98 -12.40
N ASP A 182 17.46 15.79 -12.07
CA ASP A 182 16.81 14.53 -12.41
C ASP A 182 15.39 14.46 -11.82
N LEU A 183 15.20 14.75 -10.53
CA LEU A 183 13.86 14.73 -9.91
C LEU A 183 12.93 15.78 -10.51
N LYS A 184 13.43 17.00 -10.72
CA LYS A 184 12.66 18.08 -11.35
C LYS A 184 12.15 17.66 -12.73
N SER A 185 12.98 16.97 -13.50
CA SER A 185 12.62 16.49 -14.84
C SER A 185 11.51 15.43 -14.84
N LEU A 186 11.30 14.73 -13.71
CA LEU A 186 10.22 13.75 -13.55
C LEU A 186 8.86 14.39 -13.30
N GLY A 187 8.77 15.73 -13.22
CA GLY A 187 7.52 16.46 -12.99
C GLY A 187 7.15 16.60 -11.51
N THR A 188 8.06 16.29 -10.59
CA THR A 188 7.88 16.47 -9.15
C THR A 188 8.79 17.57 -8.59
N SER A 189 8.23 18.39 -7.71
CA SER A 189 8.96 19.34 -6.86
C SER A 189 9.35 18.72 -5.52
N TYR A 190 8.87 17.51 -5.19
CA TYR A 190 9.21 16.83 -3.95
C TYR A 190 10.71 16.62 -3.80
N ARG A 191 11.28 17.21 -2.75
CA ARG A 191 12.72 17.20 -2.54
C ARG A 191 13.25 16.03 -1.71
N ARG A 192 12.40 15.26 -1.01
CA ARG A 192 12.91 14.16 -0.17
C ARG A 192 13.25 12.96 -1.05
N ILE A 193 14.19 12.17 -0.57
CA ILE A 193 14.53 10.85 -1.12
C ILE A 193 14.51 9.83 0.03
N PRO A 194 14.12 8.58 -0.26
CA PRO A 194 13.87 8.02 -1.58
C PRO A 194 12.49 8.42 -2.14
N LEU A 195 12.35 8.27 -3.46
CA LEU A 195 11.04 8.11 -4.13
C LEU A 195 11.08 6.84 -4.99
N LEU A 196 9.93 6.21 -5.19
CA LEU A 196 9.78 5.04 -6.03
C LEU A 196 9.00 5.40 -7.29
N SER A 197 9.44 4.96 -8.46
CA SER A 197 8.63 4.99 -9.68
C SER A 197 8.26 3.59 -10.13
N ILE A 198 7.00 3.42 -10.53
CA ILE A 198 6.47 2.22 -11.19
C ILE A 198 5.78 2.69 -12.47
N GLY A 199 6.43 2.48 -13.61
CA GLY A 199 6.05 3.15 -14.85
C GLY A 199 6.02 4.66 -14.67
N SER A 200 4.93 5.31 -15.10
CA SER A 200 4.70 6.76 -15.00
C SER A 200 4.01 7.20 -13.70
N SER A 201 4.04 6.38 -12.65
CA SER A 201 3.57 6.72 -11.30
C SER A 201 4.74 6.84 -10.33
N ILE A 202 4.86 8.00 -9.68
CA ILE A 202 5.84 8.32 -8.64
C ILE A 202 5.17 8.23 -7.26
N TYR A 203 5.75 7.45 -6.36
CA TYR A 203 5.32 7.29 -4.98
C TYR A 203 6.29 7.99 -4.03
N LEU A 204 5.77 8.98 -3.31
CA LEU A 204 6.46 9.77 -2.33
C LEU A 204 6.33 9.13 -0.95
N ASP A 205 7.33 9.33 -0.09
CA ASP A 205 7.37 8.87 1.30
C ASP A 205 7.53 7.34 1.46
N THR A 206 8.45 6.92 2.33
CA THR A 206 8.79 5.50 2.51
C THR A 206 7.62 4.68 3.01
N ARG A 207 6.67 5.28 3.75
CA ARG A 207 5.50 4.58 4.29
C ARG A 207 4.55 4.16 3.16
N LEU A 208 4.32 5.04 2.20
CA LEU A 208 3.53 4.71 1.02
C LEU A 208 4.28 3.75 0.11
N ILE A 209 5.58 3.96 -0.11
CA ILE A 209 6.42 3.06 -0.90
C ILE A 209 6.34 1.61 -0.39
N LEU A 210 6.49 1.38 0.92
CA LEU A 210 6.40 0.05 1.53
C LEU A 210 4.99 -0.55 1.38
N HIS A 211 3.94 0.26 1.51
CA HIS A 211 2.56 -0.18 1.29
C HIS A 211 2.32 -0.61 -0.17
N VAL A 212 2.81 0.17 -1.13
CA VAL A 212 2.67 -0.13 -2.55
C VAL A 212 3.46 -1.39 -2.92
N LEU A 213 4.70 -1.51 -2.44
CA LEU A 213 5.52 -2.70 -2.70
C LEU A 213 4.91 -3.97 -2.07
N SER A 214 4.36 -3.90 -0.85
CA SER A 214 3.68 -5.05 -0.24
C SER A 214 2.42 -5.47 -1.00
N THR A 215 1.69 -4.51 -1.58
CA THR A 215 0.49 -4.79 -2.37
C THR A 215 0.82 -5.39 -3.74
N LEU A 216 1.84 -4.87 -4.42
CA LEU A 216 2.22 -5.31 -5.77
C LEU A 216 3.00 -6.63 -5.77
N PHE A 217 3.74 -6.90 -4.71
CA PHE A 217 4.49 -8.13 -4.52
C PHE A 217 3.91 -8.85 -3.30
N PRO A 218 2.78 -9.56 -3.42
CA PRO A 218 2.26 -10.38 -2.33
C PRO A 218 3.24 -11.52 -2.00
N PRO A 219 3.19 -12.08 -0.78
CA PRO A 219 4.05 -13.20 -0.39
C PRO A 219 3.99 -14.36 -1.38
N SER A 220 5.16 -14.83 -1.81
CA SER A 220 5.32 -15.97 -2.71
C SER A 220 6.72 -16.58 -2.55
N PRO A 221 7.02 -17.77 -3.11
CA PRO A 221 8.37 -18.34 -3.06
C PRO A 221 9.45 -17.42 -3.63
N SER A 222 9.11 -16.58 -4.63
CA SER A 222 10.02 -15.59 -5.21
C SER A 222 10.10 -14.29 -4.41
N HIS A 223 9.10 -14.01 -3.56
CA HIS A 223 9.04 -12.80 -2.74
C HIS A 223 8.64 -13.15 -1.29
N PRO A 224 9.59 -13.63 -0.46
CA PRO A 224 9.31 -14.09 0.91
C PRO A 224 8.56 -13.03 1.72
N PRO A 225 7.62 -13.41 2.62
CA PRO A 225 6.93 -12.45 3.48
C PRO A 225 7.90 -11.74 4.43
N LEU A 226 7.58 -10.51 4.80
CA LEU A 226 8.26 -9.78 5.90
C LEU A 226 7.27 -9.22 6.92
N SER A 227 5.98 -9.54 6.77
CA SER A 227 4.93 -9.07 7.67
C SER A 227 3.94 -10.20 7.84
N SER A 228 3.41 -10.34 9.06
CA SER A 228 2.31 -11.23 9.37
C SER A 228 1.09 -10.42 9.87
N PRO A 229 -0.14 -10.93 9.75
CA PRO A 229 -1.31 -10.28 10.34
C PRO A 229 -1.16 -9.98 11.85
N GLN A 230 -0.38 -10.79 12.56
CA GLN A 230 -0.13 -10.69 13.99
C GLN A 230 0.78 -9.50 14.33
N THR A 231 1.77 -9.20 13.49
CA THR A 231 2.77 -8.14 13.72
C THR A 231 2.39 -6.80 13.07
N GLN A 232 1.48 -6.80 12.09
CA GLN A 232 1.15 -5.62 11.28
C GLN A 232 0.79 -4.36 12.11
N GLY A 233 0.09 -4.52 13.24
CA GLY A 233 -0.24 -3.40 14.13
C GLY A 233 1.00 -2.75 14.75
N LEU A 234 1.91 -3.58 15.27
CA LEU A 234 3.17 -3.12 15.88
C LEU A 234 4.14 -2.57 14.82
N GLU A 235 4.21 -3.20 13.64
CA GLU A 235 4.95 -2.66 12.49
C GLU A 235 4.53 -1.23 12.18
N LYS A 236 3.21 -0.96 12.19
CA LYS A 236 2.67 0.38 11.93
C LYS A 236 3.03 1.36 13.05
N LEU A 237 3.03 0.92 14.30
CA LEU A 237 3.43 1.75 15.44
C LEU A 237 4.92 2.10 15.39
N PHE A 238 5.80 1.15 15.09
CA PHE A 238 7.23 1.41 14.88
C PHE A 238 7.48 2.36 13.70
N GLN A 239 6.73 2.20 12.62
CA GLN A 239 6.79 3.12 11.49
C GLN A 239 6.40 4.54 11.90
N ILE A 240 5.31 4.72 12.64
CA ILE A 240 4.86 6.04 13.12
C ILE A 240 5.90 6.64 14.06
N TRP A 241 6.30 5.88 15.09
CA TRP A 241 7.28 6.31 16.08
C TRP A 241 8.58 6.75 15.41
N SER A 242 9.19 5.88 14.59
CA SER A 242 10.50 6.14 14.01
C SER A 242 10.49 7.30 13.00
N VAL A 243 9.42 7.44 12.20
CA VAL A 243 9.33 8.48 11.17
C VAL A 243 8.89 9.82 11.74
N ASP A 244 7.85 9.84 12.57
CA ASP A 244 7.22 11.09 13.00
C ASP A 244 7.93 11.72 14.20
N SER A 245 8.51 10.89 15.08
CA SER A 245 9.14 11.36 16.33
C SER A 245 10.64 11.05 16.41
N GLY A 246 11.02 9.78 16.24
CA GLY A 246 12.38 9.30 16.48
C GLY A 246 13.41 9.92 15.54
N PHE A 247 13.07 10.16 14.27
CA PHE A 247 14.00 10.73 13.31
C PHE A 247 14.53 12.11 13.71
N LYS A 248 13.68 12.98 14.26
CA LYS A 248 14.09 14.33 14.66
C LYS A 248 15.14 14.26 15.77
N SER A 249 14.91 13.41 16.78
CA SER A 249 15.85 13.20 17.88
C SER A 249 17.14 12.55 17.38
N ALA A 250 17.06 11.51 16.55
CA ALA A 250 18.24 10.90 15.95
C ALA A 250 19.06 11.90 15.11
N ALA A 251 18.42 12.75 14.32
CA ALA A 251 19.10 13.77 13.52
C ALA A 251 19.79 14.84 14.38
N ALA A 252 19.26 15.16 15.56
CA ALA A 252 19.90 16.06 16.52
C ALA A 252 21.15 15.46 17.19
N LEU A 253 21.35 14.14 17.09
CA LEU A 253 22.58 13.47 17.51
C LEU A 253 23.69 13.50 16.46
N LEU A 254 23.50 14.16 15.32
CA LEU A 254 24.59 14.33 14.37
C LEU A 254 25.71 15.21 14.98
N PRO A 255 26.97 14.74 15.02
CA PRO A 255 28.06 15.53 15.60
C PRO A 255 28.34 16.78 14.78
N ALA A 256 28.37 17.96 15.40
CA ALA A 256 28.74 19.21 14.73
C ALA A 256 30.13 19.15 14.07
N SER A 257 31.00 18.23 14.51
CA SER A 257 32.32 17.97 13.94
C SER A 257 32.28 17.28 12.57
N LEU A 258 31.16 16.68 12.15
CA LEU A 258 31.03 16.02 10.85
C LEU A 258 31.39 16.99 9.72
N PRO A 259 32.32 16.63 8.81
CA PRO A 259 32.75 17.51 7.72
C PRO A 259 31.58 18.06 6.89
N LEU A 260 30.56 17.24 6.66
CA LEU A 260 29.36 17.61 5.92
C LEU A 260 28.55 18.72 6.60
N LEU A 261 28.53 18.78 7.93
CA LEU A 261 27.83 19.83 8.68
C LEU A 261 28.60 21.16 8.72
N LYS A 262 29.91 21.12 8.44
CA LYS A 262 30.75 22.31 8.29
C LYS A 262 30.65 22.94 6.90
N ASP A 263 30.13 22.21 5.91
CA ASP A 263 29.88 22.75 4.57
C ASP A 263 28.69 23.75 4.62
N GLU A 264 28.97 25.01 4.29
CA GLU A 264 27.96 26.08 4.26
C GLU A 264 26.80 25.77 3.31
N LYS A 265 27.09 25.13 2.16
CA LYS A 265 26.06 24.74 1.19
C LYS A 265 25.13 23.71 1.80
N PHE A 266 25.69 22.73 2.51
CA PHE A 266 24.91 21.71 3.19
C PHE A 266 24.07 22.30 4.32
N ARG A 267 24.65 23.19 5.14
CA ARG A 267 23.94 23.86 6.23
C ARG A 267 22.74 24.65 5.70
N LYS A 268 22.94 25.50 4.69
CA LYS A 268 21.86 26.27 4.06
C LYS A 268 20.76 25.38 3.50
N ASP A 269 21.14 24.27 2.85
CA ASP A 269 20.16 23.28 2.36
C ASP A 269 19.34 22.65 3.49
N ARG A 270 19.96 22.37 4.65
CA ARG A 270 19.28 21.79 5.83
C ARG A 270 18.46 22.81 6.61
N GLU A 271 18.87 24.06 6.66
CA GLU A 271 18.06 25.15 7.23
C GLU A 271 16.79 25.36 6.42
N ASP A 272 16.89 25.39 5.08
CA ASP A 272 15.70 25.41 4.20
C ASP A 272 14.88 24.12 4.29
N PHE A 273 15.53 22.96 4.46
CA PHE A 273 14.82 21.69 4.65
C PHE A 273 14.00 21.65 5.93
N THR A 274 14.52 22.15 7.03
CA THR A 274 13.87 22.05 8.35
C THR A 274 13.06 23.30 8.71
N GLY A 275 13.25 24.40 7.98
CA GLY A 275 12.74 25.71 8.36
C GLY A 275 13.37 26.28 9.62
N THR A 276 14.45 25.66 10.13
CA THR A 276 15.10 26.03 11.40
C THR A 276 16.51 26.55 11.12
N LYS A 277 16.82 27.76 11.60
CA LYS A 277 18.18 28.31 11.51
C LYS A 277 19.12 27.55 12.44
N TRP A 278 20.32 27.20 11.98
CA TRP A 278 21.33 26.61 12.85
C TRP A 278 22.05 27.70 13.62
N SER A 279 22.00 27.60 14.94
CA SER A 279 22.84 28.35 15.86
C SER A 279 23.62 27.35 16.70
N GLU A 280 24.91 27.60 16.95
CA GLU A 280 25.77 26.66 17.69
C GLU A 280 25.17 26.29 19.06
N GLY A 281 24.71 27.30 19.82
CA GLY A 281 24.07 27.06 21.12
C GLY A 281 22.73 26.32 21.04
N GLY A 282 21.99 26.46 19.93
CA GLY A 282 20.74 25.72 19.71
C GLY A 282 20.99 24.25 19.36
N VAL A 283 22.04 23.97 18.59
CA VAL A 283 22.43 22.61 18.20
C VAL A 283 22.88 21.81 19.42
N GLU A 284 23.72 22.38 20.28
CA GLU A 284 24.21 21.69 21.48
C GLU A 284 23.09 21.41 22.49
N ARG A 285 22.18 22.36 22.73
CA ARG A 285 21.01 22.13 23.59
C ARG A 285 20.12 21.01 23.04
N GLY A 286 19.80 21.06 21.75
CA GLY A 286 18.99 20.03 21.11
C GLY A 286 19.65 18.65 21.15
N ARG A 287 20.99 18.59 21.09
CA ARG A 287 21.74 17.33 21.21
C ARG A 287 21.57 16.69 22.59
N ARG A 288 21.61 17.47 23.68
CA ARG A 288 21.46 16.94 25.05
C ARG A 288 20.08 16.31 25.27
N GLU A 289 19.03 16.99 24.83
CA GLU A 289 17.66 16.46 24.85
C GLU A 289 17.55 15.21 23.99
N ALA A 290 18.14 15.22 22.79
CA ALA A 290 18.14 14.07 21.90
C ALA A 290 18.88 12.85 22.46
N VAL A 291 19.93 13.04 23.28
CA VAL A 291 20.61 11.93 23.97
C VAL A 291 19.64 11.24 24.94
N VAL A 292 18.84 12.00 25.70
CA VAL A 292 17.84 11.44 26.62
C VAL A 292 16.77 10.68 25.84
N GLU A 293 16.23 11.27 24.78
CA GLU A 293 15.19 10.64 23.95
C GLU A 293 15.70 9.34 23.29
N MET A 294 16.92 9.34 22.75
CA MET A 294 17.48 8.13 22.16
C MET A 294 17.90 7.10 23.21
N ARG A 295 18.28 7.51 24.42
CA ARG A 295 18.48 6.57 25.53
C ARG A 295 17.18 5.85 25.85
N ASN A 296 16.06 6.57 25.98
CA ASN A 296 14.75 5.96 26.22
C ASN A 296 14.36 4.98 25.09
N ALA A 297 14.67 5.32 23.84
CA ALA A 297 14.47 4.42 22.71
C ALA A 297 15.32 3.13 22.82
N PHE A 298 16.59 3.25 23.20
CA PHE A 298 17.47 2.10 23.41
C PHE A 298 16.99 1.24 24.59
N GLU A 299 16.58 1.84 25.72
CA GLU A 299 16.02 1.11 26.87
C GLU A 299 14.77 0.32 26.48
N MET A 300 13.84 0.94 25.73
CA MET A 300 12.65 0.26 25.22
C MET A 300 13.02 -0.93 24.35
N LEU A 301 13.96 -0.76 23.41
CA LEU A 301 14.38 -1.84 22.52
C LEU A 301 15.12 -2.95 23.28
N GLU A 302 16.02 -2.60 24.20
CA GLU A 302 16.82 -3.52 25.01
C GLU A 302 15.96 -4.34 25.96
N ARG A 303 15.06 -3.70 26.71
CA ARG A 303 14.30 -4.34 27.79
C ARG A 303 12.95 -4.86 27.34
N ASP A 304 12.16 -4.06 26.64
CA ASP A 304 10.76 -4.38 26.35
C ASP A 304 10.63 -5.26 25.09
N PHE A 305 11.58 -5.15 24.16
CA PHE A 305 11.55 -5.93 22.92
C PHE A 305 12.58 -7.06 22.86
N LEU A 306 13.83 -6.83 23.28
CA LEU A 306 14.89 -7.84 23.16
C LEU A 306 15.20 -8.55 24.49
N GLY A 307 14.63 -8.08 25.60
CA GLY A 307 14.97 -8.54 26.95
C GLY A 307 14.49 -9.97 27.27
N ASP A 308 13.57 -10.52 26.48
CA ASP A 308 13.10 -11.91 26.61
C ASP A 308 13.96 -12.92 25.83
N GLY A 309 15.04 -12.46 25.21
CA GLY A 309 16.00 -13.31 24.48
C GLY A 309 15.61 -13.61 23.04
N ARG A 310 14.54 -13.01 22.50
CA ARG A 310 14.17 -13.17 21.09
C ARG A 310 15.28 -12.68 20.14
N VAL A 311 15.38 -13.33 18.97
CA VAL A 311 16.44 -13.03 17.98
C VAL A 311 16.12 -11.76 17.19
N TRP A 312 14.86 -11.60 16.80
CA TRP A 312 14.32 -10.49 16.01
C TRP A 312 13.16 -9.85 16.76
N ILE A 313 12.88 -8.57 16.50
CA ILE A 313 11.90 -7.80 17.26
C ILE A 313 10.49 -8.37 17.16
N ALA A 314 10.15 -9.00 16.03
CA ALA A 314 8.88 -9.70 15.81
C ALA A 314 8.75 -11.04 16.57
N GLY A 315 9.84 -11.57 17.13
CA GLY A 315 9.86 -12.90 17.75
C GLY A 315 9.80 -14.05 16.74
N GLU A 316 9.97 -13.77 15.44
CA GLU A 316 10.00 -14.77 14.37
C GLU A 316 11.46 -15.19 14.13
N ASP A 317 11.78 -16.49 14.22
CA ASP A 317 13.17 -16.97 14.13
C ASP A 317 13.71 -17.09 12.70
N GLU A 318 12.85 -17.01 11.67
CA GLU A 318 13.23 -17.25 10.27
C GLU A 318 14.05 -16.10 9.64
N GLY A 319 14.03 -14.90 10.22
CA GLY A 319 14.78 -13.75 9.72
C GLY A 319 14.19 -12.40 10.15
N PRO A 320 14.86 -11.28 9.78
CA PRO A 320 14.34 -9.96 10.09
C PRO A 320 13.07 -9.68 9.30
N THR A 321 12.12 -9.03 9.95
CA THR A 321 10.82 -8.65 9.39
C THR A 321 10.77 -7.17 9.01
N LEU A 322 9.64 -6.70 8.50
CA LEU A 322 9.35 -5.28 8.33
C LEU A 322 9.37 -4.56 9.68
N MET A 323 9.01 -5.24 10.77
CA MET A 323 9.08 -4.66 12.12
C MET A 323 10.52 -4.34 12.50
N ASP A 324 11.45 -5.25 12.19
CA ASP A 324 12.88 -5.00 12.37
C ASP A 324 13.37 -3.83 11.52
N ILE A 325 12.99 -3.76 10.23
CA ILE A 325 13.34 -2.63 9.36
C ILE A 325 12.87 -1.29 9.94
N GLU A 326 11.62 -1.23 10.41
CA GLU A 326 11.00 0.00 10.95
C GLU A 326 11.59 0.40 12.30
N ALA A 327 12.00 -0.55 13.13
CA ALA A 327 12.61 -0.28 14.43
C ALA A 327 14.12 0.04 14.34
N VAL A 328 14.87 -0.68 13.51
CA VAL A 328 16.35 -0.68 13.55
C VAL A 328 16.97 0.53 12.90
N TRP A 329 16.33 1.12 11.88
CA TRP A 329 17.02 1.99 10.94
C TRP A 329 17.64 3.25 11.59
N LEU A 330 17.00 3.81 12.62
CA LEU A 330 17.52 4.93 13.40
C LEU A 330 18.75 4.51 14.21
N VAL A 331 18.62 3.40 14.95
CA VAL A 331 19.67 2.83 15.80
C VAL A 331 20.88 2.44 14.95
N HIS A 332 20.65 1.67 13.87
CA HIS A 332 21.67 1.29 12.91
C HIS A 332 22.40 2.50 12.33
N TRP A 333 21.67 3.57 11.97
CA TRP A 333 22.29 4.79 11.47
C TRP A 333 23.21 5.44 12.50
N LEU A 334 22.74 5.58 13.74
CA LEU A 334 23.50 6.22 14.82
C LEU A 334 24.71 5.39 15.26
N VAL A 335 24.56 4.07 15.40
CA VAL A 335 25.65 3.14 15.72
C VAL A 335 26.74 3.17 14.65
N GLY A 336 26.33 3.24 13.36
CA GLY A 336 27.27 3.31 12.25
C GLY A 336 27.98 4.65 12.09
N LEU A 337 27.58 5.70 12.82
CA LEU A 337 28.07 7.07 12.65
C LEU A 337 28.99 7.49 13.81
N PRO A 338 30.32 7.57 13.59
CA PRO A 338 31.26 7.93 14.63
C PRO A 338 30.93 9.27 15.31
N GLY A 339 30.89 9.26 16.64
CA GLY A 339 30.59 10.41 17.49
C GLY A 339 29.10 10.72 17.67
N ALA A 340 28.20 10.06 16.95
CA ALA A 340 26.77 10.33 17.07
C ALA A 340 26.23 9.96 18.46
N LEU A 341 26.59 8.76 18.91
CA LEU A 341 26.26 8.22 20.22
C LEU A 341 27.42 8.45 21.20
N PRO A 342 27.22 9.19 22.31
CA PRO A 342 28.21 9.30 23.39
C PRO A 342 28.46 7.94 24.05
N ALA A 343 29.71 7.49 24.13
CA ALA A 343 30.07 6.14 24.57
C ALA A 343 29.77 5.89 26.05
N GLU A 344 29.72 6.95 26.86
CA GLU A 344 29.34 6.93 28.28
C GLU A 344 27.84 6.69 28.50
N VAL A 345 27.02 6.89 27.48
CA VAL A 345 25.57 6.61 27.52
C VAL A 345 25.22 5.36 26.73
N PHE A 346 25.82 5.19 25.55
CA PHE A 346 25.52 4.10 24.62
C PHE A 346 26.76 3.24 24.41
N SER A 347 26.75 2.05 25.00
CA SER A 347 27.83 1.09 24.84
C SER A 347 27.29 -0.33 24.69
N LYS A 348 28.13 -1.25 24.21
CA LYS A 348 27.81 -2.68 24.18
C LYS A 348 27.63 -3.28 25.58
N THR A 349 28.12 -2.61 26.61
CA THR A 349 27.94 -3.01 28.00
C THR A 349 26.57 -2.58 28.54
N GLU A 350 26.12 -1.37 28.19
CA GLU A 350 24.82 -0.85 28.61
C GLU A 350 23.65 -1.43 27.79
N PHE A 351 23.83 -1.61 26.48
CA PHE A 351 22.79 -2.10 25.56
C PHE A 351 23.24 -3.31 24.73
N PRO A 352 23.68 -4.42 25.36
CA PRO A 352 24.26 -5.56 24.67
C PRO A 352 23.32 -6.16 23.61
N MET A 353 22.01 -6.26 23.88
CA MET A 353 21.06 -6.88 22.97
C MET A 353 20.80 -6.03 21.74
N VAL A 354 20.65 -4.71 21.91
CA VAL A 354 20.46 -3.77 20.80
C VAL A 354 21.67 -3.77 19.87
N PHE A 355 22.89 -3.66 20.41
CA PHE A 355 24.11 -3.69 19.57
C PHE A 355 24.25 -5.03 18.83
N ALA A 356 23.99 -6.15 19.51
CA ALA A 356 24.01 -7.47 18.87
C ALA A 356 22.93 -7.60 17.78
N TRP A 357 21.73 -7.07 18.00
CA TRP A 357 20.65 -7.05 17.02
C TRP A 357 20.99 -6.23 15.78
N VAL A 358 21.60 -5.05 15.95
CA VAL A 358 22.09 -4.22 14.83
C VAL A 358 23.12 -4.98 13.98
N GLU A 359 24.08 -5.65 14.62
CA GLU A 359 25.10 -6.46 13.91
C GLU A 359 24.46 -7.63 13.15
N ARG A 360 23.51 -8.34 13.78
CA ARG A 360 22.74 -9.41 13.13
C ARG A 360 21.96 -8.88 11.93
N PHE A 361 21.29 -7.74 12.06
CA PHE A 361 20.51 -7.11 10.99
C PHE A 361 21.40 -6.69 9.81
N ASP A 362 22.56 -6.08 10.07
CA ASP A 362 23.52 -5.71 9.02
C ASP A 362 24.01 -6.95 8.25
N LYS A 363 24.31 -8.05 8.96
CA LYS A 363 24.68 -9.32 8.32
C LYS A 363 23.56 -9.86 7.42
N ALA A 364 22.34 -9.99 7.95
CA ALA A 364 21.20 -10.54 7.23
C ALA A 364 20.86 -9.71 5.97
N THR A 365 20.88 -8.38 6.08
CA THR A 365 20.58 -7.50 4.94
C THR A 365 21.68 -7.47 3.89
N ARG A 366 22.95 -7.62 4.28
CA ARG A 366 24.07 -7.80 3.32
C ARG A 366 23.99 -9.12 2.58
N GLU A 367 23.62 -10.21 3.26
CA GLU A 367 23.41 -11.51 2.64
C GLU A 367 22.23 -11.46 1.64
N ALA A 368 21.13 -10.82 2.01
CA ALA A 368 20.00 -10.59 1.11
C ALA A 368 20.40 -9.74 -0.12
N ALA A 369 21.21 -8.69 0.08
CA ALA A 369 21.72 -7.87 -1.01
C ALA A 369 22.62 -8.67 -1.97
N LYS A 370 23.50 -9.52 -1.44
CA LYS A 370 24.34 -10.42 -2.25
C LYS A 370 23.50 -11.41 -3.06
N LYS A 371 22.45 -11.97 -2.45
CA LYS A 371 21.54 -12.92 -3.09
C LYS A 371 20.75 -12.30 -4.25
N LEU A 372 20.23 -11.08 -4.07
CA LEU A 372 19.49 -10.37 -5.12
C LEU A 372 20.41 -9.89 -6.26
N GLY A 373 21.65 -9.51 -5.91
CA GLY A 373 22.62 -8.94 -6.84
C GLY A 373 22.57 -7.41 -6.90
N LYS A 374 23.55 -6.83 -7.60
CA LYS A 374 23.70 -5.37 -7.69
C LYS A 374 22.61 -4.77 -8.60
N PRO A 375 21.84 -3.77 -8.15
CA PRO A 375 20.84 -3.12 -9.00
C PRO A 375 21.50 -2.36 -10.15
N LYS A 376 20.81 -2.32 -11.30
CA LYS A 376 21.23 -1.49 -12.44
C LYS A 376 21.19 -0.02 -12.02
N THR A 377 22.27 0.72 -12.27
CA THR A 377 22.32 2.17 -11.98
C THR A 377 22.14 2.97 -13.26
N VAL A 378 21.23 3.94 -13.24
CA VAL A 378 20.88 4.79 -14.39
C VAL A 378 20.93 6.28 -14.01
N LYS A 379 21.06 7.15 -15.02
CA LYS A 379 20.95 8.62 -14.87
C LYS A 379 19.52 9.09 -15.10
N GLY A 380 19.19 10.34 -14.73
CA GLY A 380 17.83 10.87 -14.82
C GLY A 380 17.17 10.75 -16.20
N ALA A 381 17.91 10.99 -17.29
CA ALA A 381 17.37 10.85 -18.65
C ALA A 381 16.94 9.41 -18.96
N GLU A 382 17.77 8.42 -18.63
CA GLU A 382 17.42 7.01 -18.82
C GLU A 382 16.29 6.59 -17.87
N ALA A 383 16.26 7.11 -16.63
CA ALA A 383 15.16 6.88 -15.71
C ALA A 383 13.81 7.38 -16.28
N ARG A 384 13.77 8.58 -16.88
CA ARG A 384 12.57 9.08 -17.57
C ARG A 384 12.12 8.17 -18.70
N GLU A 385 13.05 7.72 -19.56
CA GLU A 385 12.71 6.83 -20.67
C GLU A 385 12.14 5.49 -20.19
N ILE A 386 12.68 4.95 -19.09
CA ILE A 386 12.13 3.75 -18.44
C ILE A 386 10.71 4.02 -17.92
N MET A 387 10.48 5.14 -17.24
CA MET A 387 9.16 5.50 -16.70
C MET A 387 8.11 5.63 -17.81
N LYS A 388 8.47 6.26 -18.94
CA LYS A 388 7.60 6.40 -20.11
C LYS A 388 7.23 5.03 -20.71
N LYS A 389 8.23 4.16 -20.91
CA LYS A 389 8.02 2.81 -21.46
C LYS A 389 7.14 1.94 -20.57
N GLY A 390 7.22 2.12 -19.25
CA GLY A 390 6.38 1.40 -18.30
C GLY A 390 4.90 1.80 -18.34
N GLY A 391 4.59 3.01 -18.80
CA GLY A 391 3.22 3.51 -18.93
C GLY A 391 2.48 3.66 -17.58
N TRP A 392 1.16 3.84 -17.65
CA TRP A 392 0.30 3.85 -16.46
C TRP A 392 0.07 2.45 -15.93
N MET A 393 -0.16 2.35 -14.61
CA MET A 393 -0.82 1.16 -14.07
C MET A 393 -2.29 1.17 -14.53
N GLU A 394 -2.59 0.37 -15.56
CA GLU A 394 -3.86 0.37 -16.31
C GLU A 394 -5.09 -0.10 -15.50
N GLU A 395 -4.91 -0.64 -14.30
CA GLU A 395 -5.98 -1.34 -13.57
C GLU A 395 -6.61 -0.54 -12.40
N MET A 396 -6.17 0.70 -12.12
CA MET A 396 -6.74 1.50 -11.03
C MET A 396 -7.51 2.72 -11.54
N GLU A 397 -8.84 2.62 -11.57
CA GLU A 397 -9.70 3.81 -11.58
C GLU A 397 -9.58 4.52 -10.23
N TRP A 398 -8.80 5.60 -10.21
CA TRP A 398 -8.70 6.44 -9.02
C TRP A 398 -10.00 7.22 -8.78
N VAL A 399 -10.50 7.13 -7.56
CA VAL A 399 -11.70 7.81 -7.09
C VAL A 399 -11.30 8.84 -6.04
N VAL A 400 -11.97 9.99 -6.08
CA VAL A 400 -11.94 10.97 -4.99
C VAL A 400 -13.15 10.69 -4.11
N GLN A 401 -12.92 10.34 -2.85
CA GLN A 401 -14.00 10.02 -1.92
C GLN A 401 -14.88 11.26 -1.69
N GLU A 402 -16.19 11.13 -1.97
CA GLU A 402 -17.14 12.25 -1.87
C GLU A 402 -17.21 12.87 -0.47
N ARG A 403 -16.97 12.05 0.57
CA ARG A 403 -17.01 12.44 1.99
C ARG A 403 -15.63 12.77 2.57
N ASP A 404 -14.61 13.00 1.74
CA ASP A 404 -13.32 13.44 2.24
C ASP A 404 -13.47 14.80 2.95
N PRO A 405 -12.95 14.97 4.18
CA PRO A 405 -13.16 16.17 4.98
C PRO A 405 -12.50 17.43 4.41
N SER A 406 -11.59 17.30 3.43
CA SER A 406 -10.98 18.47 2.78
C SER A 406 -11.92 19.23 1.84
N GLY A 407 -13.04 18.61 1.45
CA GLY A 407 -13.97 19.20 0.48
C GLY A 407 -13.47 19.19 -0.97
N LEU A 408 -12.29 18.63 -1.25
CA LEU A 408 -11.72 18.55 -2.59
C LEU A 408 -12.54 17.63 -3.51
N ARG A 409 -12.44 17.86 -4.82
CA ARG A 409 -13.17 17.13 -5.86
C ARG A 409 -12.23 16.71 -6.99
N LYS A 410 -12.53 15.57 -7.61
CA LYS A 410 -11.80 15.08 -8.79
C LYS A 410 -11.79 16.17 -9.88
N GLY A 411 -10.62 16.38 -10.50
CA GLY A 411 -10.41 17.39 -11.52
C GLY A 411 -9.95 18.76 -11.01
N MET A 412 -10.00 19.03 -9.71
CA MET A 412 -9.45 20.27 -9.14
C MET A 412 -7.94 20.32 -9.27
N VAL A 413 -7.37 21.50 -9.53
CA VAL A 413 -5.92 21.69 -9.43
C VAL A 413 -5.55 21.88 -7.97
N VAL A 414 -4.61 21.09 -7.47
CA VAL A 414 -4.20 21.07 -6.07
C VAL A 414 -2.68 21.16 -5.95
N GLU A 415 -2.24 21.60 -4.77
CA GLU A 415 -0.85 21.50 -4.33
C GLU A 415 -0.73 20.43 -3.24
N VAL A 416 0.33 19.62 -3.27
CA VAL A 416 0.65 18.55 -2.31
C VAL A 416 2.08 18.72 -1.80
N TRP A 417 2.27 18.67 -0.48
CA TRP A 417 3.61 18.81 0.14
C TRP A 417 3.66 18.22 1.55
N PRO A 418 4.83 17.81 2.06
CA PRO A 418 4.97 17.31 3.42
C PRO A 418 4.73 18.41 4.47
N THR A 419 4.34 18.06 5.69
CA THR A 419 4.04 19.04 6.74
C THR A 419 5.20 19.34 7.70
N ASP A 420 6.20 18.48 7.76
CA ASP A 420 7.26 18.50 8.78
C ASP A 420 8.61 19.02 8.26
N SER A 421 9.03 18.68 7.04
CA SER A 421 10.31 19.11 6.46
C SER A 421 10.31 19.11 4.93
N GLY A 422 11.06 20.01 4.29
CA GLY A 422 11.04 20.20 2.84
C GLY A 422 9.69 20.71 2.32
N PHE A 423 8.90 21.29 3.20
CA PHE A 423 7.54 21.79 2.96
C PHE A 423 7.48 23.03 2.05
N ASN A 424 8.63 23.66 1.75
CA ASN A 424 8.74 24.77 0.80
C ASN A 424 8.56 24.34 -0.66
N HIS A 425 8.59 23.04 -0.95
CA HIS A 425 8.46 22.51 -2.30
C HIS A 425 7.15 21.75 -2.44
N LYS A 426 6.32 22.15 -3.41
CA LYS A 426 4.96 21.65 -3.58
C LYS A 426 4.78 21.07 -4.96
N ASP A 427 4.26 19.85 -5.01
CA ASP A 427 3.80 19.26 -6.25
C ASP A 427 2.44 19.84 -6.61
N ARG A 428 2.31 20.38 -7.82
CA ARG A 428 1.05 20.94 -8.34
C ARG A 428 0.53 20.07 -9.46
N GLY A 429 -0.76 19.73 -9.43
CA GLY A 429 -1.36 18.85 -10.44
C GLY A 429 -2.88 18.75 -10.32
N VAL A 430 -3.49 18.03 -11.25
CA VAL A 430 -4.93 17.75 -11.27
C VAL A 430 -5.23 16.59 -10.33
N LEU A 431 -6.15 16.77 -9.38
CA LEU A 431 -6.55 15.74 -8.44
C LEU A 431 -7.31 14.61 -9.15
N VAL A 432 -6.74 13.40 -9.15
CA VAL A 432 -7.35 12.22 -9.79
C VAL A 432 -7.79 11.15 -8.80
N GLY A 433 -7.16 11.08 -7.63
CA GLY A 433 -7.48 10.14 -6.55
C GLY A 433 -7.32 10.76 -5.18
N LEU A 434 -8.23 10.43 -4.27
CA LEU A 434 -8.17 10.90 -2.88
C LEU A 434 -8.99 9.99 -1.98
N ASP A 435 -8.33 9.37 -1.00
CA ASP A 435 -8.99 8.72 0.13
C ASP A 435 -8.31 9.12 1.44
N TRP A 436 -8.58 8.36 2.50
CA TRP A 436 -8.00 8.59 3.83
C TRP A 436 -6.54 8.15 3.96
N LYS A 437 -6.01 7.36 3.02
CA LYS A 437 -4.62 6.87 2.99
C LYS A 437 -3.75 7.62 2.01
N GLU A 438 -4.27 7.96 0.83
CA GLU A 438 -3.49 8.38 -0.32
C GLU A 438 -4.15 9.54 -1.08
N VAL A 439 -3.31 10.42 -1.62
CA VAL A 439 -3.67 11.40 -2.63
C VAL A 439 -2.91 11.10 -3.92
N VAL A 440 -3.59 11.24 -5.05
CA VAL A 440 -3.01 11.06 -6.37
C VAL A 440 -3.32 12.28 -7.23
N ILE A 441 -2.27 12.93 -7.70
CA ILE A 441 -2.36 14.05 -8.63
C ILE A 441 -1.72 13.71 -9.97
N GLU A 442 -2.26 14.24 -11.05
CA GLU A 442 -1.67 14.17 -12.37
C GLU A 442 -0.92 15.47 -12.67
N SER A 443 0.36 15.34 -13.02
CA SER A 443 1.29 16.40 -13.39
C SER A 443 1.91 16.07 -14.75
N ARG A 444 2.93 16.84 -15.17
CA ARG A 444 3.70 16.59 -16.39
C ARG A 444 5.20 16.56 -16.09
N MET A 445 5.88 15.61 -16.72
CA MET A 445 7.34 15.60 -16.84
C MET A 445 7.82 16.80 -17.67
N GLU A 446 9.12 17.08 -17.64
CA GLU A 446 9.72 18.21 -18.37
C GLU A 446 9.49 18.14 -19.89
N ASP A 447 9.38 16.94 -20.45
CA ASP A 447 9.07 16.71 -21.87
C ASP A 447 7.57 16.64 -22.19
N GLY A 448 6.71 16.97 -21.23
CA GLY A 448 5.26 17.04 -21.40
C GLY A 448 4.51 15.72 -21.20
N ASN A 449 5.21 14.58 -21.04
CA ASN A 449 4.56 13.30 -20.74
C ASN A 449 3.84 13.37 -19.39
N PRO A 450 2.64 12.79 -19.28
CA PRO A 450 1.91 12.86 -18.04
C PRO A 450 2.53 11.93 -16.99
N VAL A 451 2.46 12.34 -15.73
CA VAL A 451 2.99 11.58 -14.58
C VAL A 451 2.01 11.68 -13.43
N ARG A 452 1.83 10.59 -12.67
CA ARG A 452 1.04 10.61 -11.44
C ARG A 452 1.95 10.66 -10.25
N ILE A 453 1.64 11.56 -9.33
CA ILE A 453 2.37 11.71 -8.08
C ILE A 453 1.43 11.27 -6.97
N HIS A 454 1.90 10.27 -6.23
CA HIS A 454 1.21 9.60 -5.15
C HIS A 454 1.87 10.00 -3.83
N ALA A 455 1.08 10.47 -2.87
CA ALA A 455 1.56 10.81 -1.53
C ALA A 455 0.62 10.25 -0.46
N PRO A 456 1.13 9.84 0.71
CA PRO A 456 0.26 9.44 1.80
C PRO A 456 -0.50 10.67 2.33
N ARG A 457 -1.69 10.46 2.91
CA ARG A 457 -2.45 11.52 3.59
C ARG A 457 -1.81 11.94 4.90
N HIS A 458 -1.25 10.96 5.61
CA HIS A 458 -0.54 11.20 6.86
C HIS A 458 0.80 11.90 6.58
N GLY A 459 1.07 13.00 7.28
CA GLY A 459 2.29 13.80 7.12
C GLY A 459 2.34 14.69 5.88
N PHE A 460 1.24 14.78 5.11
CA PHE A 460 1.14 15.65 3.94
C PHE A 460 -0.06 16.58 4.01
N ARG A 461 0.11 17.75 3.41
CA ARG A 461 -0.93 18.73 3.22
C ARG A 461 -1.32 18.76 1.75
N ILE A 462 -2.63 18.81 1.52
CA ILE A 462 -3.23 19.01 0.20
C ILE A 462 -4.14 20.22 0.29
N ARG A 463 -4.02 21.13 -0.67
CA ARG A 463 -4.90 22.30 -0.79
C ARG A 463 -5.27 22.52 -2.25
N GLU A 464 -6.45 23.07 -2.48
CA GLU A 464 -6.77 23.67 -3.77
C GLU A 464 -5.71 24.72 -4.10
N ALA A 465 -5.16 24.61 -5.31
CA ALA A 465 -4.22 25.59 -5.80
C ALA A 465 -5.05 26.87 -6.05
N LYS A 466 -4.80 27.91 -5.26
CA LYS A 466 -5.27 29.23 -5.64
C LYS A 466 -4.50 29.59 -6.91
N ASP A 467 -5.21 29.98 -7.96
CA ASP A 467 -4.56 30.72 -9.03
C ASP A 467 -3.98 31.97 -8.36
N GLY A 468 -2.67 31.94 -8.11
CA GLY A 468 -1.95 33.15 -7.79
C GLY A 468 -2.24 34.06 -8.96
N GLY A 469 -3.03 35.10 -8.72
CA GLY A 469 -3.32 36.11 -9.73
C GLY A 469 -1.99 36.54 -10.32
N ALA A 470 -1.68 36.00 -11.50
CA ALA A 470 -0.77 36.66 -12.40
C ALA A 470 -1.44 38.00 -12.61
N LYS A 471 -0.88 39.05 -12.00
CA LYS A 471 -1.12 40.40 -12.50
C LYS A 471 -0.76 40.32 -13.98
N LEU A 472 -1.81 40.33 -14.80
CA LEU A 472 -1.73 40.53 -16.24
C LEU A 472 -0.93 41.80 -16.54
#